data_AF-A0A2G9R7V7-F1
#
_entry.id   AF-A0A2G9R7V7-F1
#
_cell.length_a   1.000
_cell.length_b   1.000
_cell.length_c   1.000
_cell.angle_alpha   90.00
_cell.angle_beta   90.00
_cell.angle_gamma   90.00
#
_symmetry.space_group_name_H-M   'P 1'
#
loop_
_entity.id
_entity.type
_entity.pdbx_description
1 polymer ?
#
loop_
_entity_poly.entity_id
_entity_poly.type
_entity_poly.pdbx_seq_one_letter_code
_entity_poly.pdbx_strand_id
1 'polypeptide(L)' 'MIQASGVAARTHKLKVGDRIVSINKQPMDGLTHAEVVNILKNAFGAITLEVG' A
#
# COMPACT_ATOMS: atom_id res chain seq x y z
N MET A 1 -5.22 8.30 6.66
CA MET A 1 -6.69 8.11 6.59
C MET A 1 -6.96 7.35 5.30
N ILE A 2 -7.51 6.12 5.36
CA ILE A 2 -7.83 5.36 4.14
C ILE A 2 -9.00 6.07 3.46
N GLN A 3 -8.84 6.48 2.20
CA GLN A 3 -9.94 7.01 1.41
C GLN A 3 -11.00 5.91 1.21
N ALA A 4 -12.26 6.21 1.52
CA ALA A 4 -13.37 5.27 1.40
C ALA A 4 -13.58 4.72 -0.03
N SER A 5 -13.09 5.43 -1.05
CA SER A 5 -13.13 5.00 -2.45
C SER A 5 -11.76 4.53 -2.99
N GLY A 6 -10.76 4.40 -2.10
CA GLY A 6 -9.43 3.92 -2.43
C GLY A 6 -9.42 2.40 -2.69
N VAL A 7 -8.48 1.95 -3.51
CA VAL A 7 -8.31 0.52 -3.84
C VAL A 7 -8.15 -0.34 -2.58
N ALA A 8 -7.51 0.20 -1.54
CA ALA A 8 -7.35 -0.43 -0.22
C ALA A 8 -8.67 -0.60 0.55
N ALA A 9 -9.64 0.31 0.39
CA ALA A 9 -10.96 0.17 1.01
C ALA A 9 -11.80 -0.87 0.27
N ARG A 10 -11.69 -0.95 -1.06
CA ARG A 10 -12.44 -1.90 -1.89
C ARG A 10 -12.01 -3.36 -1.68
N THR A 11 -10.74 -3.61 -1.41
CA THR A 11 -10.25 -4.98 -1.19
C THR A 11 -10.76 -5.60 0.11
N HIS A 12 -11.35 -4.83 1.05
CA HIS A 12 -11.85 -5.28 2.36
C HIS A 12 -10.84 -6.04 3.24
N LYS A 13 -9.59 -6.17 2.77
CA LYS A 13 -8.48 -6.86 3.44
C LYS A 13 -7.61 -5.91 4.26
N LEU A 14 -7.66 -4.61 3.96
CA LEU A 14 -6.95 -3.57 4.69
C LEU A 14 -7.93 -2.83 5.59
N LYS A 15 -7.72 -2.90 6.90
CA LYS A 15 -8.48 -2.12 7.87
C LYS A 15 -7.72 -0.85 8.23
N VAL A 16 -8.48 0.16 8.67
CA VAL A 16 -7.89 1.36 9.27
C VAL A 16 -7.16 0.94 10.53
N GLY A 17 -5.83 1.07 10.52
CA GLY A 17 -4.95 0.60 11.59
C GLY A 17 -3.89 -0.39 11.10
N ASP A 18 -4.11 -1.05 9.97
CA ASP A 18 -3.11 -1.96 9.39
C ASP A 18 -1.92 -1.17 8.86
N ARG A 19 -0.72 -1.66 9.15
CA ARG A 19 0.52 -1.12 8.62
C ARG A 19 0.93 -1.92 7.40
N ILE A 20 1.07 -1.24 6.26
CA ILE A 20 1.62 -1.84 5.06
C ILE A 20 3.11 -2.10 5.33
N VAL A 21 3.51 -3.37 5.24
CA VAL A 21 4.89 -3.82 5.43
C VAL A 21 5.59 -4.10 4.09
N SER A 22 4.82 -4.36 3.03
CA SER A 22 5.36 -4.65 1.70
C SER A 22 4.40 -4.24 0.58
N ILE A 23 4.93 -3.78 -0.55
CA ILE A 23 4.18 -3.45 -1.77
C ILE A 23 4.83 -4.16 -2.96
N ASN A 24 4.08 -4.92 -3.74
CA ASN A 24 4.56 -5.68 -4.90
C ASN A 24 5.77 -6.59 -4.59
N LYS A 25 5.75 -7.25 -3.42
CA LYS A 25 6.86 -8.05 -2.87
C LYS A 25 8.11 -7.23 -2.51
N GLN A 26 7.99 -5.91 -2.46
CA GLN A 26 9.05 -5.00 -2.10
C GLN A 26 8.81 -4.48 -0.67
N PRO A 27 9.68 -4.80 0.30
CA PRO A 27 9.50 -4.38 1.68
C PRO A 27 9.54 -2.86 1.77
N MET A 28 8.66 -2.31 2.61
CA MET A 28 8.63 -0.89 2.95
C MET A 28 9.73 -0.51 3.95
N ASP A 29 10.47 -1.51 4.46
CA ASP A 29 11.53 -1.33 5.45
C ASP A 29 12.71 -0.56 4.85
N GLY A 30 13.03 0.58 5.47
CA GLY A 30 14.07 1.51 4.98
C GLY A 30 13.62 2.47 3.88
N LEU A 31 12.39 2.37 3.36
CA LEU A 31 11.86 3.32 2.38
C LEU A 31 11.23 4.53 3.07
N THR A 32 11.50 5.71 2.51
CA THR A 32 10.84 6.93 2.94
C THR A 32 9.39 6.98 2.46
N HIS A 33 8.55 7.74 3.15
CA HIS A 33 7.15 7.94 2.76
C HIS A 33 7.03 8.43 1.30
N ALA A 34 7.97 9.26 0.85
CA ALA A 34 8.04 9.76 -0.52
C ALA A 34 8.30 8.65 -1.54
N GLU A 35 9.25 7.74 -1.26
CA GLU A 35 9.56 6.61 -2.14
C GLU A 35 8.39 5.65 -2.25
N VAL A 36 7.73 5.34 -1.14
CA VAL A 36 6.51 4.50 -1.11
C VAL A 36 5.41 5.11 -1.98
N VAL A 37 5.19 6.42 -1.86
CA VAL A 37 4.23 7.14 -2.70
C VAL A 37 4.66 7.11 -4.16
N ASN A 38 5.95 7.22 -4.46
CA ASN A 38 6.45 7.20 -5.83
C ASN A 38 6.29 5.80 -6.47
N ILE A 39 6.53 4.74 -5.70
CA ILE A 39 6.29 3.35 -6.12
C ILE A 39 4.80 3.16 -6.39
N LEU A 40 3.92 3.61 -5.49
CA LEU A 40 2.46 3.51 -5.68
C LEU A 40 1.97 4.32 -6.88
N LYS A 41 2.57 5.49 -7.14
CA LYS A 41 2.25 6.33 -8.31
C LYS A 41 2.73 5.71 -9.63
N ASN A 42 3.89 5.07 -9.61
CA ASN A 42 4.46 4.40 -10.79
C ASN A 42 3.93 2.97 -10.98
N ALA A 43 3.31 2.39 -9.96
CA ALA A 43 2.72 1.06 -10.04
C ALA A 43 1.45 1.12 -10.91
N PHE A 44 1.53 0.44 -12.05
CA PHE A 44 0.40 0.26 -12.97
C PHE A 44 -0.06 -1.20 -12.95
N GLY A 45 -1.38 -1.41 -13.02
CA GLY A 45 -1.99 -2.75 -13.05
C GLY A 45 -2.30 -3.29 -11.66
N ALA A 46 -1.96 -4.56 -11.42
CA ALA A 46 -2.24 -5.25 -10.16
C ALA A 46 -1.17 -4.93 -9.11
N ILE A 47 -1.55 -4.27 -8.02
CA ILE A 47 -0.66 -3.96 -6.89
C ILE A 47 -0.98 -4.93 -5.75
N THR A 48 0.04 -5.67 -5.30
CA THR A 48 -0.06 -6.54 -4.12
C THR A 48 0.39 -5.78 -2.88
N LEU A 49 -0.42 -5.74 -1.84
CA LEU A 49 -0.09 -5.12 -0.56
C LEU A 49 -0.03 -6.20 0.51
N GLU A 50 1.05 -6.26 1.27
CA GLU A 50 1.14 -7.09 2.47
C GLU A 50 1.00 -6.20 3.70
N VAL A 51 0.12 -6.63 4.60
CA VAL A 51 -0.14 -6.03 5.90
C VAL A 51 0.38 -6.98 6.98
N GLY A 52 1.03 -6.40 7.99
CA GLY A 52 1.47 -7.10 9.19
C GLY A 52 0.57 -6.79 10.37
#